data_AF-A0A3D9I0J3-F1
#
_entry.id   AF-A0A3D9I0J3-F1
#
_cell.length_a   1.000
_cell.length_b   1.000
_cell.length_c   1.000
_cell.angle_alpha   90.00
_cell.angle_beta   90.00
_cell.angle_gamma   90.00
#
_symmetry.space_group_name_H-M   'P 1'
#
loop_
_entity.id
_entity.type
_entity.pdbx_description
1 polymer ?
#
loop_
_entity_poly.entity_id
_entity_poly.type
_entity_poly.pdbx_seq_one_letter_code
_entity_poly.pdbx_strand_id
1 'polypeptide(L)'
;MEFPSWFHNAIQERLDDVSARIQFHPELSKHRAEEKSAFEALFSWVDTTQCPEFMEWEDKHHYCRALENERLYLQGMRDGAKLAIALLSDPFAIPAEQEGTTN
;
A
#
# COMPACT_ATOMS: atom_id res chain seq x y z
N MET A 1 -1.12 -10.68 -21.64
CA MET A 1 -0.86 -11.92 -20.87
C MET A 1 -1.92 -11.96 -19.81
N GLU A 2 -2.74 -13.01 -19.76
CA GLU A 2 -3.73 -13.13 -18.69
C GLU A 2 -3.11 -13.87 -17.52
N PHE A 3 -3.19 -13.30 -16.33
CA PHE A 3 -2.77 -14.01 -15.14
C PHE A 3 -3.88 -14.94 -14.67
N PRO A 4 -3.55 -16.11 -14.11
CA PRO A 4 -4.54 -16.97 -13.50
C PRO A 4 -5.35 -16.23 -12.43
N SER A 5 -6.64 -16.56 -12.29
CA SER A 5 -7.52 -15.95 -11.28
C SER A 5 -6.99 -16.10 -9.86
N TRP A 6 -6.36 -17.22 -9.53
CA TRP A 6 -5.73 -17.43 -8.22
C TRP A 6 -4.64 -16.40 -7.92
N PHE A 7 -3.88 -15.98 -8.95
CA PHE A 7 -2.81 -15.01 -8.80
C PHE A 7 -3.38 -13.62 -8.56
N HIS A 8 -4.39 -13.23 -9.34
CA HIS A 8 -5.11 -11.98 -9.12
C HIS A 8 -5.70 -11.89 -7.71
N ASN A 9 -6.36 -12.96 -7.24
CA ASN A 9 -6.93 -13.01 -5.90
C ASN A 9 -5.86 -12.86 -4.82
N ALA A 10 -4.73 -13.57 -4.95
CA ALA A 10 -3.63 -13.46 -3.98
C ALA A 10 -3.03 -12.05 -3.91
N ILE A 11 -2.91 -11.36 -5.05
CA ILE A 11 -2.45 -9.96 -5.09
C ILE A 11 -3.48 -9.04 -4.45
N GLN A 12 -4.77 -9.23 -4.73
CA GLN A 12 -5.85 -8.43 -4.14
C GLN A 12 -5.92 -8.61 -2.62
N GLU A 13 -5.91 -9.84 -2.13
CA GLU A 13 -5.90 -10.15 -0.68
C GLU A 13 -4.70 -9.47 0.01
N ARG A 14 -3.52 -9.54 -0.61
CA ARG A 14 -2.34 -8.86 -0.09
C ARG A 14 -2.52 -7.34 -0.04
N LEU A 15 -3.11 -6.74 -1.07
CA LEU A 15 -3.36 -5.31 -1.13
C LEU A 15 -4.35 -4.89 -0.04
N ASP A 16 -5.43 -5.65 0.15
CA ASP A 16 -6.46 -5.37 1.15
C ASP A 16 -5.86 -5.45 2.57
N ASP A 17 -5.07 -6.48 2.85
CA ASP A 17 -4.36 -6.67 4.12
C ASP A 17 -3.41 -5.51 4.43
N VAL A 18 -2.60 -5.10 3.45
CA VAL A 18 -1.64 -4.00 3.61
C VAL A 18 -2.38 -2.69 3.80
N SER A 19 -3.45 -2.46 3.04
CA SER A 19 -4.28 -1.25 3.14
C SER A 19 -4.90 -1.14 4.53
N ALA A 20 -5.46 -2.23 5.08
CA ALA A 20 -6.00 -2.24 6.44
C ALA A 20 -4.91 -1.93 7.48
N ARG A 21 -3.71 -2.50 7.35
CA ARG A 21 -2.61 -2.24 8.30
C ARG A 21 -2.12 -0.80 8.25
N ILE A 22 -1.99 -0.23 7.05
CA ILE A 22 -1.62 1.17 6.86
C ILE A 22 -2.74 2.07 7.43
N GLN A 23 -4.00 1.69 7.23
CA GLN A 23 -5.13 2.38 7.82
C GLN A 23 -5.06 2.42 9.36
N PHE A 24 -4.44 1.48 10.05
CA PHE A 24 -4.32 1.55 11.53
C PHE A 24 -2.90 1.88 12.00
N HIS A 25 -2.04 2.41 11.13
CA HIS A 25 -0.64 2.64 11.47
C HIS A 25 -0.48 3.77 12.52
N PRO A 26 0.26 3.54 13.63
CA PRO A 26 0.42 4.52 14.71
C PRO A 26 0.98 5.87 14.26
N GLU A 27 1.93 5.86 13.33
CA GLU A 27 2.53 7.11 12.81
C GLU A 27 1.53 7.98 12.02
N LEU A 28 0.48 7.38 11.43
CA LEU A 28 -0.58 8.12 10.74
C LEU A 28 -1.69 8.59 11.68
N SER A 29 -1.78 7.99 12.88
CA SER A 29 -2.83 8.31 13.85
C SER A 29 -2.83 9.79 14.25
N LYS A 30 -1.64 10.41 14.38
CA LYS A 30 -1.49 11.82 14.71
C LYS A 30 -2.06 12.71 13.61
N HIS A 31 -1.66 12.47 12.35
CA HIS A 31 -2.13 13.27 11.22
C HIS A 31 -3.64 13.12 10.99
N ARG A 32 -4.20 11.93 11.23
CA ARG A 32 -5.66 11.76 11.19
C ARG A 32 -6.40 12.43 12.34
N ALA A 33 -5.80 12.51 13.52
CA ALA A 33 -6.38 13.29 14.61
C ALA A 33 -6.41 14.79 14.25
N GLU A 34 -5.35 15.29 13.60
CA GLU A 34 -5.28 16.67 13.09
C GLU A 34 -6.29 16.93 11.98
N GLU A 35 -6.43 16.01 11.01
CA GLU A 35 -7.44 16.05 9.95
C GLU A 35 -8.87 16.04 10.53
N LYS A 36 -9.15 15.13 11.47
CA LYS A 36 -10.46 15.01 12.12
C LYS A 36 -10.81 16.28 12.90
N SER A 37 -9.84 16.85 13.61
CA SER A 37 -10.02 18.12 14.33
C SER A 37 -10.34 19.27 13.36
N ALA A 38 -9.65 19.35 12.22
CA ALA A 38 -9.94 20.34 11.19
C ALA A 38 -11.32 20.12 10.55
N PHE A 39 -11.73 18.87 10.35
CA PHE A 39 -13.07 18.54 9.87
C PHE A 39 -14.16 18.95 10.86
N GLU A 40 -13.96 18.75 12.17
CA GLU A 40 -14.91 19.20 13.19
C GLU A 40 -15.01 20.73 13.25
N ALA A 41 -13.90 21.44 13.02
CA ALA A 41 -13.86 22.90 12.98
C ALA A 41 -14.69 23.49 11.84
N LEU A 42 -14.80 22.81 10.69
CA LEU A 42 -15.62 23.23 9.54
C LEU A 42 -17.09 23.51 9.88
N PHE A 43 -17.66 22.77 10.84
CA PHE A 43 -19.08 22.86 11.19
C PHE A 43 -19.33 23.77 12.40
N SER A 44 -18.30 24.40 12.94
CA SER A 44 -18.42 25.29 14.10
C SER A 44 -18.89 26.71 13.75
N TRP A 45 -18.92 27.09 12.46
CA TRP A 45 -19.30 28.42 11.99
C TRP A 45 -20.52 28.42 11.05
N VAL A 46 -21.36 29.44 11.21
CA VAL A 46 -22.69 29.57 10.57
C VAL A 46 -22.62 30.06 9.11
N ASP A 47 -21.48 30.57 8.64
CA ASP A 47 -21.34 31.12 7.29
C ASP A 47 -20.24 30.40 6.51
N THR A 48 -20.65 29.52 5.60
CA THR A 48 -19.81 28.56 4.86
C THR A 48 -19.24 29.12 3.56
N THR A 49 -19.44 30.42 3.29
CA THR A 49 -19.23 30.98 1.96
C THR A 49 -17.75 31.25 1.61
N GLN A 50 -16.86 31.40 2.60
CA GLN A 50 -15.39 31.35 2.46
C GLN A 50 -14.78 30.89 3.80
N CYS A 51 -14.51 29.60 3.95
CA CYS A 51 -14.01 29.03 5.21
C CYS A 51 -12.50 28.72 5.10
N PRO A 52 -11.59 29.52 5.70
CA PRO A 52 -10.19 29.14 5.88
C PRO A 52 -10.00 27.73 6.46
N GLU A 53 -10.95 27.30 7.30
CA GLU A 53 -11.03 25.97 7.91
C GLU A 53 -11.19 24.86 6.84
N PHE A 54 -11.84 25.16 5.71
CA PHE A 54 -11.95 24.22 4.60
C PHE A 54 -10.62 24.01 3.91
N MET A 55 -9.87 25.09 3.65
CA MET A 55 -8.52 24.96 3.08
C MET A 55 -7.59 24.21 4.02
N GLU A 56 -7.69 24.46 5.33
CA GLU A 56 -6.88 23.76 6.33
C GLU A 56 -7.23 22.27 6.42
N TRP A 57 -8.51 21.93 6.40
CA TRP A 57 -8.95 20.53 6.35
C TRP A 57 -8.54 19.86 5.05
N GLU A 58 -8.72 20.50 3.90
CA GLU A 58 -8.36 19.97 2.59
C GLU A 58 -6.87 19.66 2.50
N ASP A 59 -6.01 20.56 2.97
CA ASP A 59 -4.55 20.34 3.02
C ASP A 59 -4.20 19.14 3.91
N LYS A 60 -4.77 19.07 5.13
CA LYS A 60 -4.55 17.94 6.05
C LYS A 60 -5.07 16.62 5.48
N HIS A 61 -6.22 16.62 4.82
CA HIS A 61 -6.80 15.44 4.18
C HIS A 61 -5.91 14.93 3.04
N HIS A 62 -5.47 15.82 2.16
CA HIS A 62 -4.56 15.45 1.07
C HIS A 62 -3.21 14.97 1.57
N TYR A 63 -2.67 15.61 2.60
CA TYR A 63 -1.43 15.18 3.23
C TYR A 63 -1.54 13.77 3.84
N CYS A 64 -2.61 13.49 4.59
CA CYS A 64 -2.86 12.17 5.15
C CYS A 64 -2.95 11.10 4.05
N ARG A 65 -3.69 11.40 2.97
CA ARG A 65 -3.85 10.49 1.84
C ARG A 65 -2.55 10.27 1.07
N ALA A 66 -1.72 11.31 0.92
CA ALA A 66 -0.41 11.21 0.29
C ALA A 66 0.52 10.27 1.07
N LEU A 67 0.55 10.37 2.41
CA LEU A 67 1.32 9.48 3.26
C LEU A 67 0.86 8.02 3.18
N GLU A 68 -0.45 7.78 3.12
CA GLU A 68 -1.00 6.43 2.94
C GLU A 68 -0.59 5.82 1.58
N ASN A 69 -0.69 6.61 0.51
CA ASN A 69 -0.30 6.20 -0.83
C ASN A 69 1.20 5.89 -0.92
N GLU A 70 2.05 6.71 -0.29
CA GLU A 70 3.50 6.49 -0.27
C GLU A 70 3.84 5.16 0.42
N ARG A 71 3.22 4.87 1.56
CA ARG A 71 3.41 3.58 2.27
C ARG A 71 2.95 2.39 1.44
N LEU A 72 1.79 2.52 0.78
CA LEU A 72 1.27 1.49 -0.11
C LEU A 72 2.26 1.23 -1.26
N TYR A 73 2.79 2.29 -1.86
CA TYR A 73 3.77 2.19 -2.93
C TYR A 73 5.05 1.48 -2.47
N LEU A 74 5.64 1.89 -1.34
CA LEU A 74 6.85 1.27 -0.80
C LEU A 74 6.63 -0.22 -0.45
N GLN A 75 5.49 -0.55 0.14
CA GLN A 75 5.16 -1.93 0.48
C GLN A 75 4.93 -2.77 -0.79
N GLY A 76 4.25 -2.23 -1.80
CA GLY A 76 4.07 -2.86 -3.11
C GLY A 76 5.40 -3.13 -3.81
N MET A 77 6.33 -2.16 -3.82
CA MET A 77 7.67 -2.34 -4.36
C MET A 77 8.43 -3.46 -3.65
N ARG A 78 8.33 -3.53 -2.31
CA ARG A 78 8.97 -4.58 -1.51
C ARG A 78 8.39 -5.96 -1.81
N ASP A 79 7.08 -6.06 -1.95
CA ASP A 79 6.39 -7.31 -2.25
C ASP A 79 6.68 -7.79 -3.68
N GLY A 80 6.71 -6.88 -4.65
CA GLY A 80 7.12 -7.16 -6.03
C GLY A 80 8.56 -7.65 -6.11
N ALA A 81 9.49 -7.02 -5.39
CA ALA A 81 10.88 -7.47 -5.34
C ALA A 81 11.01 -8.88 -4.75
N LYS A 82 10.29 -9.18 -3.65
CA LYS A 82 10.26 -10.53 -3.06
C LYS A 82 9.70 -11.57 -4.03
N LEU A 83 8.62 -11.24 -4.73
CA LEU A 83 8.03 -12.12 -5.74
C LEU A 83 9.02 -12.40 -6.87
N ALA A 84 9.66 -11.36 -7.40
CA ALA A 84 10.67 -11.50 -8.45
C ALA A 84 11.85 -12.37 -7.98
N ILE A 85 12.37 -12.14 -6.77
CA ILE A 85 13.44 -12.97 -6.20
C ILE A 85 12.98 -14.42 -6.07
N ALA A 86 11.78 -14.68 -5.55
CA ALA A 86 11.28 -16.04 -5.38
C ALA A 86 11.12 -16.78 -6.72
N LEU A 87 10.66 -16.09 -7.77
CA LEU A 87 10.52 -16.65 -9.11
C LEU A 87 11.87 -16.88 -9.81
N LEU A 88 12.85 -15.99 -9.58
CA LEU A 88 14.18 -16.07 -10.20
C LEU A 88 15.13 -17.03 -9.47
N SER A 89 14.90 -17.28 -8.17
CA SER A 89 15.76 -18.15 -7.34
C SER A 89 15.38 -19.63 -7.44
N ASP A 90 14.80 -20.06 -8.56
CA ASP A 90 14.20 -21.37 -8.71
C ASP A 90 15.13 -22.53 -8.28
N PRO A 91 14.75 -23.34 -7.27
CA PRO A 91 15.46 -24.55 -6.86
C PRO A 91 15.19 -25.77 -7.77
N PHE A 92 14.32 -25.68 -8.78
CA PHE A 92 14.04 -26.76 -9.73
C PHE A 92 15.02 -26.85 -10.91
N ALA A 93 16.21 -26.26 -10.80
CA ALA A 93 17.33 -26.62 -11.65
C ALA A 93 17.62 -28.13 -11.46
N ILE A 94 17.03 -28.97 -12.32
CA ILE A 94 17.34 -30.39 -12.41
C ILE A 94 18.86 -30.47 -12.60
N PRO A 95 19.62 -31.13 -11.71
CA PRO A 95 21.03 -31.35 -11.97
C PRO A 95 21.11 -32.08 -13.30
N ALA A 96 21.76 -31.48 -14.29
CA ALA A 96 22.03 -32.15 -15.56
C ALA A 96 22.58 -33.53 -15.20
N GLU A 97 21.84 -34.58 -15.60
CA GLU A 97 22.27 -35.95 -15.44
C GLU A 97 23.71 -36.01 -15.95
N GLN A 98 24.63 -36.44 -15.10
CA GLN A 98 25.98 -36.77 -15.55
C GLN A 98 25.80 -37.93 -16.51
N GLU A 99 25.78 -37.62 -17.81
CA GLU A 99 25.81 -38.62 -18.87
C GLU A 99 26.99 -39.56 -18.61
N GLY A 100 26.60 -40.82 -18.34
CA GLY A 100 27.34 -42.05 -18.54
C GLY A 100 28.85 -41.97 -18.61
N THR A 101 29.48 -42.33 -17.50
CA THR A 101 30.77 -43.04 -17.54
C THR A 101 30.54 -44.42 -18.16
N THR A 102 30.75 -44.56 -19.47
CA THR A 102 31.02 -45.82 -20.23
C THR A 102 31.42 -45.37 -21.64
N ASN A 103 32.60 -45.61 -22.22
CA ASN A 103 33.64 -46.62 -22.02
C ASN A 103 35.02 -46.03 -22.33
#